data_AF-A0A0S8ENV2-F1
#
_entry.id   AF-A0A0S8ENV2-F1
#
_cell.length_a   1.000
_cell.length_b   1.000
_cell.length_c   1.000
_cell.angle_alpha   90.00
_cell.angle_beta   90.00
_cell.angle_gamma   90.00
#
_symmetry.space_group_name_H-M   'P 1'
#
loop_
_entity.id
_entity.type
_entity.pdbx_description
1 polymer ?
#
loop_
_entity_poly.entity_id
_entity_poly.type
_entity_poly.pdbx_seq_one_letter_code
_entity_poly.pdbx_strand_id
1 'polypeptide(L)'
;MDLNNVISPDRDLVSEARGLRVEVLNAALLFAVVVGGLAFVRTLIDAIGIEAWRIVGGSIVLYGGFLVLLLAKRWSYPIRALGFLSLLYLVGVVSFLTVGYLAAH
;
A
#
# COMPACT_ATOMS: atom_id res chain seq x y z
N MET A 1 -49.63 -4.91 -11.98
CA MET A 1 -48.72 -3.79 -11.67
C MET A 1 -47.79 -4.32 -10.59
N ASP A 2 -46.59 -4.69 -11.01
CA ASP A 2 -45.70 -5.60 -10.28
C ASP A 2 -44.81 -4.79 -9.30
N LEU A 3 -44.88 -5.13 -8.01
CA LEU A 3 -44.21 -4.44 -6.91
C LEU A 3 -42.69 -4.66 -6.88
N ASN A 4 -42.15 -5.37 -7.88
CA ASN A 4 -40.73 -5.73 -7.99
C ASN A 4 -39.82 -4.62 -8.54
N ASN A 5 -40.38 -3.48 -8.97
CA ASN A 5 -39.60 -2.38 -9.57
C ASN A 5 -39.08 -1.33 -8.55
N VAL A 6 -39.17 -1.62 -7.25
CA VAL A 6 -38.76 -0.73 -6.14
C VAL A 6 -37.67 -1.40 -5.29
N ILE A 7 -36.84 -2.28 -5.89
CA ILE A 7 -35.59 -2.73 -5.25
C ILE A 7 -34.58 -1.60 -5.40
N SER A 8 -34.83 -0.56 -4.60
CA SER A 8 -33.99 0.53 -4.11
C SER A 8 -32.73 0.90 -4.93
N PRO A 9 -32.69 2.07 -5.60
CA PRO A 9 -31.47 2.62 -6.20
C PRO A 9 -30.26 2.61 -5.25
N ASP A 10 -30.47 2.69 -3.94
CA ASP A 10 -29.42 2.53 -2.92
C ASP A 10 -28.62 1.23 -3.03
N ARG A 11 -29.24 0.11 -3.43
CA ARG A 11 -28.54 -1.18 -3.53
C ARG A 11 -27.57 -1.22 -4.71
N ASP A 12 -27.93 -0.56 -5.82
CA ASP A 12 -27.03 -0.38 -6.96
C ASP A 12 -25.86 0.54 -6.59
N LEU A 13 -26.13 1.67 -5.94
CA LEU A 13 -25.10 2.60 -5.47
C LEU A 13 -24.10 1.96 -4.50
N VAL A 14 -24.56 1.10 -3.59
CA VAL A 14 -23.68 0.38 -2.66
C VAL A 14 -22.80 -0.66 -3.38
N SER A 15 -23.33 -1.31 -4.41
CA SER A 15 -22.56 -2.28 -5.20
C SER A 15 -21.50 -1.59 -6.07
N GLU A 16 -21.86 -0.45 -6.66
CA GLU A 16 -21.00 0.38 -7.50
C GLU A 16 -19.89 1.03 -6.66
N ALA A 17 -20.24 1.59 -5.49
CA ALA A 17 -19.27 2.10 -4.53
C ALA A 17 -18.30 1.01 -4.03
N ARG A 18 -18.76 -0.24 -3.90
CA ARG A 18 -17.91 -1.37 -3.52
C ARG A 18 -16.96 -1.75 -4.65
N GLY A 19 -17.42 -1.72 -5.91
CA GLY A 19 -16.59 -1.91 -7.10
C GLY A 19 -15.49 -0.85 -7.20
N LEU A 20 -15.86 0.42 -7.11
CA LEU A 20 -14.94 1.57 -7.08
C LEU A 20 -13.86 1.45 -5.99
N ARG A 21 -14.22 1.01 -4.78
CA ARG A 21 -13.26 0.79 -3.68
C ARG A 21 -12.21 -0.27 -3.99
N VAL A 22 -12.58 -1.32 -4.73
CA VAL A 22 -11.65 -2.37 -5.15
C VAL A 22 -10.73 -1.87 -6.25
N GLU A 23 -11.27 -1.12 -7.21
CA GLU A 23 -10.53 -0.53 -8.31
C GLU A 23 -9.51 0.50 -7.82
N VAL A 24 -9.93 1.43 -6.95
CA VAL A 24 -9.06 2.43 -6.32
C VAL A 24 -7.96 1.76 -5.50
N LEU A 25 -8.28 0.71 -4.72
CA LEU A 25 -7.25 -0.01 -3.96
C LEU A 25 -6.21 -0.67 -4.88
N ASN A 26 -6.66 -1.31 -5.96
CA ASN A 26 -5.73 -1.91 -6.92
C ASN A 26 -4.87 -0.86 -7.62
N ALA A 27 -5.47 0.27 -8.04
CA ALA A 27 -4.73 1.38 -8.66
C ALA A 27 -3.70 1.97 -7.69
N ALA A 28 -4.10 2.25 -6.44
CA ALA A 28 -3.22 2.76 -5.40
C ALA A 28 -2.06 1.80 -5.08
N LEU A 29 -2.34 0.50 -5.00
CA LEU A 29 -1.31 -0.53 -4.85
C LEU A 29 -0.33 -0.55 -6.02
N LEU A 30 -0.83 -0.39 -7.26
CA LEU A 30 0.00 -0.32 -8.46
C LEU A 30 0.91 0.92 -8.43
N PHE A 31 0.35 2.10 -8.14
CA PHE A 31 1.12 3.33 -7.98
C PHE A 31 2.15 3.23 -6.86
N ALA A 32 1.77 2.67 -5.71
CA ALA A 32 2.67 2.48 -4.57
C ALA A 32 3.85 1.56 -4.93
N VAL A 33 3.61 0.49 -5.69
CA VAL A 33 4.69 -0.39 -6.16
C VAL A 33 5.57 0.32 -7.20
N VAL A 34 4.99 1.06 -8.15
CA VAL A 34 5.78 1.74 -9.20
C VAL A 34 6.62 2.88 -8.60
N VAL A 35 5.99 3.80 -7.88
CA VAL A 35 6.66 4.97 -7.28
C VAL A 35 7.55 4.54 -6.13
N GLY A 36 7.06 3.66 -5.25
CA GLY A 36 7.83 3.10 -4.15
C GLY A 36 8.99 2.24 -4.64
N GLY A 37 8.88 1.57 -5.79
CA GLY A 37 9.95 0.80 -6.40
C GLY A 37 11.11 1.67 -6.85
N LEU A 38 10.82 2.81 -7.46
CA LEU A 38 11.85 3.78 -7.84
C LEU A 38 12.59 4.32 -6.60
N ALA A 39 11.84 4.69 -5.55
CA ALA A 39 12.42 5.14 -4.29
C ALA A 39 13.25 4.03 -3.62
N PHE A 40 12.75 2.80 -3.61
CA PHE A 40 13.43 1.63 -3.06
C PHE A 40 14.76 1.36 -3.76
N VAL A 41 14.80 1.34 -5.09
CA VAL A 41 16.04 1.12 -5.85
C VAL A 41 17.07 2.18 -5.50
N ARG A 42 16.65 3.45 -5.40
CA ARG A 42 17.55 4.53 -4.99
C ARG A 42 18.08 4.33 -3.57
N THR A 43 17.21 4.04 -2.60
CA THR A 43 17.61 3.75 -1.22
C THR A 43 18.55 2.54 -1.13
N LEU A 44 18.35 1.52 -1.97
CA LEU A 44 19.18 0.33 -1.99
C LEU A 44 20.59 0.65 -2.52
N ILE A 45 20.68 1.40 -3.62
CA ILE A 45 21.95 1.86 -4.19
C ILE A 45 22.71 2.72 -3.17
N ASP A 46 22.03 3.69 -2.56
CA ASP A 46 22.61 4.58 -1.56
C ASP A 46 23.09 3.78 -0.34
N ALA A 47 22.27 2.88 0.19
CA ALA A 47 22.58 2.08 1.38
C ALA A 47 23.71 1.06 1.17
N ILE A 48 23.83 0.48 -0.03
CA ILE A 48 24.95 -0.39 -0.39
C ILE A 48 26.25 0.44 -0.46
N GLY A 49 26.20 1.64 -1.05
CA GLY A 49 27.36 2.51 -1.18
C GLY A 49 27.96 2.97 0.17
N ILE A 50 27.15 3.02 1.23
CA ILE A 50 27.59 3.37 2.59
C ILE A 50 27.72 2.15 3.52
N GLU A 51 27.66 0.92 2.98
CA GLU A 51 27.69 -0.35 3.73
C GLU A 51 26.65 -0.45 4.87
N ALA A 52 25.53 0.27 4.76
CA ALA A 52 24.47 0.28 5.76
C ALA A 52 23.56 -0.94 5.61
N TRP A 53 24.10 -2.14 5.85
CA TRP A 53 23.39 -3.43 5.69
C TRP A 53 22.07 -3.52 6.44
N ARG A 54 21.95 -2.82 7.58
CA ARG A 54 20.71 -2.75 8.36
C ARG A 54 19.58 -2.03 7.60
N ILE A 55 19.93 -0.98 6.85
CA ILE A 55 18.98 -0.24 6.01
C ILE A 55 18.62 -1.08 4.79
N VAL A 56 19.62 -1.69 4.13
CA VAL A 56 19.42 -2.61 3.00
C VAL A 56 18.42 -3.71 3.35
N GLY A 57 18.63 -4.42 4.46
CA GLY A 57 17.73 -5.48 4.91
C GLY A 57 16.31 -4.98 5.23
N GLY A 58 16.20 -3.85 5.95
CA GLY A 58 14.91 -3.24 6.27
C GLY A 58 14.12 -2.81 5.03
N SER A 59 14.79 -2.18 4.07
CA SER A 59 14.19 -1.76 2.79
C SER A 59 13.69 -2.96 1.99
N ILE A 60 14.46 -4.06 1.92
CA ILE A 60 14.06 -5.28 1.21
C ILE A 60 12.80 -5.89 1.84
N VAL A 61 12.74 -5.98 3.18
CA VAL A 61 11.58 -6.51 3.90
C VAL A 61 10.33 -5.65 3.65
N LEU A 62 10.48 -4.32 3.73
CA LEU A 62 9.39 -3.38 3.51
C LEU A 62 8.84 -3.46 2.08
N TYR A 63 9.72 -3.39 1.08
CA TYR A 63 9.32 -3.42 -0.32
C TYR A 63 8.79 -4.81 -0.74
N GLY A 64 9.40 -5.88 -0.21
CA GLY A 64 8.90 -7.24 -0.35
C GLY A 64 7.47 -7.41 0.18
N GLY A 65 7.14 -6.77 1.32
CA GLY A 65 5.78 -6.75 1.86
C GLY A 65 4.76 -6.14 0.90
N PHE A 66 5.08 -5.02 0.25
CA PHE A 66 4.22 -4.41 -0.77
C PHE A 66 4.04 -5.31 -2.00
N LEU A 67 5.11 -5.95 -2.47
CA LEU A 67 5.04 -6.89 -3.59
C LEU A 67 4.17 -8.12 -3.26
N VAL A 68 4.28 -8.66 -2.05
CA VAL A 68 3.44 -9.79 -1.60
C VAL A 68 1.96 -9.38 -1.58
N LEU A 69 1.62 -8.20 -1.07
CA LEU A 69 0.22 -7.71 -1.09
C LEU A 69 -0.31 -7.43 -2.50
N LEU A 70 0.57 -7.03 -3.42
CA LEU A 70 0.24 -6.86 -4.82
C LEU A 70 -0.04 -8.23 -5.49
N LEU A 71 0.83 -9.21 -5.27
CA LEU A 71 0.71 -10.56 -5.84
C LEU A 71 -0.35 -11.43 -5.15
N ALA A 72 -0.74 -11.11 -3.91
CA ALA A 72 -1.77 -11.81 -3.14
C ALA A 72 -3.19 -11.52 -3.67
N LYS A 73 -3.39 -11.68 -4.99
CA LYS A 73 -4.68 -11.54 -5.69
C LYS A 73 -5.75 -12.51 -5.15
N ARG A 74 -5.32 -13.56 -4.45
CA ARG A 74 -6.17 -14.59 -3.82
C ARG A 74 -6.69 -14.22 -2.43
N TRP A 75 -6.22 -13.10 -1.84
CA TRP A 75 -6.62 -12.68 -0.50
C TRP A 75 -7.82 -11.72 -0.52
N SER A 76 -8.70 -11.85 0.47
CA SER A 76 -9.88 -10.99 0.62
C SER A 76 -9.48 -9.52 0.71
N TYR A 77 -10.26 -8.66 0.03
CA TYR A 77 -10.10 -7.21 0.02
C TYR A 77 -9.73 -6.57 1.38
N PRO A 78 -10.45 -6.84 2.49
CA PRO A 78 -10.13 -6.21 3.78
C PRO A 78 -8.73 -6.53 4.27
N ILE A 79 -8.21 -7.73 4.00
CA ILE A 79 -6.88 -8.14 4.43
C ILE A 79 -5.80 -7.38 3.63
N ARG A 80 -5.99 -7.24 2.30
CA ARG A 80 -5.09 -6.45 1.45
C ARG A 80 -5.11 -4.97 1.82
N ALA A 81 -6.28 -4.42 2.10
CA ALA A 81 -6.44 -3.02 2.50
C ALA A 81 -5.78 -2.75 3.86
N LEU A 82 -6.02 -3.60 4.86
CA LEU A 82 -5.39 -3.50 6.18
C LEU A 82 -3.87 -3.69 6.10
N GLY A 83 -3.40 -4.65 5.31
CA GLY A 83 -1.97 -4.85 5.09
C GLY A 83 -1.30 -3.66 4.42
N PHE A 84 -1.93 -3.10 3.39
CA PHE A 84 -1.43 -1.90 2.70
C PHE A 84 -1.38 -0.69 3.63
N LEU A 85 -2.46 -0.47 4.39
CA LEU A 85 -2.54 0.63 5.36
C LEU A 85 -1.49 0.48 6.47
N SER A 86 -1.28 -0.74 6.97
CA SER A 86 -0.29 -1.03 8.00
C SER A 86 1.13 -0.79 7.51
N LEU A 87 1.47 -1.24 6.30
CA LEU A 87 2.77 -0.98 5.69
C LEU A 87 2.99 0.51 5.43
N LEU A 88 1.98 1.21 4.93
CA LEU A 88 2.06 2.64 4.69
C LEU A 88 2.28 3.41 6.00
N TYR A 89 1.57 3.03 7.07
CA TYR A 89 1.78 3.59 8.41
C TYR A 89 3.21 3.34 8.90
N LEU A 90 3.72 2.11 8.76
CA LEU A 90 5.04 1.74 9.24
C LEU A 90 6.15 2.49 8.49
N VAL A 91 6.03 2.63 7.16
CA VAL A 91 6.93 3.46 6.35
C VAL A 91 6.86 4.93 6.78
N GLY A 92 5.66 5.45 7.05
CA GLY A 92 5.44 6.81 7.54
C GLY A 92 6.12 7.05 8.88
N VAL A 93 5.94 6.15 9.85
CA VAL A 93 6.57 6.22 11.17
C VAL A 93 8.09 6.14 11.08
N VAL A 94 8.63 5.21 10.28
CA VAL A 94 10.08 5.09 10.10
C VAL A 94 10.64 6.37 9.47
N SER A 95 10.00 6.88 8.41
CA SER A 95 10.40 8.15 7.78
C SER A 95 10.37 9.31 8.77
N PHE A 96 9.30 9.42 9.57
CA PHE A 96 9.16 10.46 10.58
C PHE A 96 10.22 10.37 11.66
N LEU A 97 10.51 9.17 12.18
CA LEU A 97 11.57 8.96 13.16
C LEU A 97 12.96 9.28 12.58
N THR A 98 13.19 8.94 11.31
CA THR A 98 14.48 9.18 10.66
C THR A 98 14.71 10.68 10.43
N VAL A 99 13.68 11.40 9.93
CA VAL A 99 13.73 12.85 9.73
C VAL A 99 13.77 13.59 11.07
N GLY A 100 12.98 13.16 12.05
CA GLY A 100 12.99 13.73 13.39
C GLY A 100 14.33 13.55 14.11
N TYR A 101 14.99 12.41 13.92
CA TYR A 101 16.34 12.19 14.42
C TYR A 101 17.36 13.10 13.72
N LEU A 102 17.26 13.27 12.40
CA LEU A 102 18.13 14.15 11.62
C LEU A 102 17.90 15.65 11.91
N ALA A 103 16.72 16.06 12.36
CA ALA A 103 16.42 17.43 12.73
C ALA A 103 16.82 17.78 14.18
N ALA A 104 17.09 16.77 15.01
CA ALA A 104 17.52 16.91 16.40
C ALA A 104 19.05 16.85 16.58
N HIS A 105 19.81 16.76 15.48
CA HIS A 105 21.27 16.90 15.39
C HIS A 105 21.62 18.01 14.41
#